data_AF-A0A961U852-F1
#
_entry.id   AF-A0A961U852-F1
#
_cell.length_a   1.000
_cell.length_b   1.000
_cell.length_c   1.000
_cell.angle_alpha   90.00
_cell.angle_beta   90.00
_cell.angle_gamma   90.00
#
_symmetry.space_group_name_H-M   'P 1'
#
loop_
_entity.id
_entity.type
_entity.pdbx_description
1 polymer ?
#
loop_
_entity_poly.entity_id
_entity_poly.type
_entity_poly.pdbx_seq_one_letter_code
_entity_poly.pdbx_strand_id
1 'polypeptide(L)'
;MAKESSAGSLWGELLTARFYKRNQGRLTRQLTAVGICLVVFFGAWTLSQAILSGYQAPVRVGVPLLLCVAGAWFAWRVVNYPRFADFLVAVEAEMDKVTWVGRQELVRQAIVVVVVMFLLAFVLLAYDVLWQEFFQWVGFLQLTSS
;
A
#
# COMPACT_ATOMS: atom_id res chain seq x y z
N MET A 1 21.27 -36.33 2.36
CA MET A 1 19.97 -36.91 2.75
C MET A 1 19.03 -35.77 3.10
N ALA A 2 18.25 -35.30 2.13
CA ALA A 2 17.25 -34.26 2.35
C ALA A 2 16.03 -34.89 3.02
N LYS A 3 15.72 -34.46 4.25
CA LYS A 3 14.51 -34.87 4.94
C LYS A 3 13.37 -34.01 4.40
N GLU A 4 12.61 -34.54 3.45
CA GLU A 4 11.33 -33.97 3.03
C GLU A 4 10.44 -33.85 4.28
N SER A 5 10.30 -32.64 4.79
CA SER A 5 9.32 -32.34 5.82
C SER A 5 7.97 -32.31 5.13
N SER A 6 7.21 -33.40 5.31
CA SER A 6 5.81 -33.56 4.96
C SER A 6 5.05 -32.23 5.03
N ALA A 7 4.41 -31.87 3.93
CA ALA A 7 3.42 -30.80 3.88
C ALA A 7 2.32 -31.06 4.92
N GLY A 8 2.51 -30.49 6.11
CA GLY A 8 1.50 -30.46 7.17
C GLY A 8 0.27 -29.74 6.66
N SER A 9 -0.86 -30.42 6.73
CA SER A 9 -2.20 -29.90 6.44
C SER A 9 -2.39 -28.52 7.09
N LEU A 10 -2.91 -27.56 6.31
CA LEU A 10 -3.22 -26.19 6.73
C LEU A 10 -3.96 -26.15 8.07
N TRP A 11 -4.80 -27.15 8.34
CA TRP A 11 -5.57 -27.29 9.57
C TRP A 11 -4.75 -27.69 10.80
N GLY A 12 -3.68 -28.48 10.62
CA GLY A 12 -2.78 -28.88 11.71
C GLY A 12 -1.82 -27.76 12.14
N GLU A 13 -1.40 -26.92 11.19
CA GLU A 13 -0.58 -25.73 11.49
C GLU A 13 -1.40 -24.58 12.09
N LEU A 14 -2.70 -24.49 11.76
CA LEU A 14 -3.65 -23.57 12.39
C LEU A 14 -3.92 -23.89 13.88
N LEU A 15 -3.65 -25.11 14.33
CA LEU A 15 -3.84 -25.52 15.74
C LEU A 15 -2.53 -25.65 16.52
N THR A 16 -1.37 -25.67 15.86
CA THR A 16 -0.08 -25.79 16.56
C THR A 16 0.53 -24.41 16.85
N ALA A 17 0.53 -24.02 18.12
CA ALA A 17 1.12 -22.77 18.62
C ALA A 17 2.64 -22.91 18.86
N ARG A 18 3.43 -23.20 17.81
CA ARG A 18 4.89 -23.15 17.93
C ARG A 18 5.40 -21.80 17.43
N PHE A 19 6.08 -21.07 18.32
CA PHE A 19 6.84 -19.87 17.98
C PHE A 19 8.00 -20.26 17.06
N TYR A 20 7.81 -20.09 15.76
CA TYR A 20 8.83 -20.38 14.77
C TYR A 20 9.79 -19.17 14.64
N LYS A 21 11.09 -19.41 14.90
CA LYS A 21 12.23 -18.46 14.85
C LYS A 21 11.86 -17.03 15.30
N ARG A 22 11.89 -16.80 16.61
CA ARG A 22 11.38 -15.60 17.29
C ARG A 22 12.17 -14.31 17.04
N ASN A 23 13.41 -14.38 16.53
CA ASN A 23 14.33 -13.24 16.46
C ASN A 23 14.63 -12.73 15.03
N GLN A 24 14.13 -13.39 13.99
CA GLN A 24 14.30 -12.99 12.58
C GLN A 24 12.95 -12.52 12.01
N GLY A 25 12.93 -11.44 11.23
CA GLY A 25 11.68 -10.97 10.61
C GLY A 25 10.80 -10.11 11.51
N ARG A 26 11.31 -9.59 12.64
CA ARG A 26 10.46 -8.96 13.68
C ARG A 26 9.75 -7.71 13.17
N LEU A 27 10.48 -6.83 12.48
CA LEU A 27 9.92 -5.58 11.96
C LEU A 27 8.93 -5.86 10.83
N THR A 28 9.29 -6.71 9.86
CA THR A 28 8.42 -7.05 8.73
C THR A 28 7.11 -7.71 9.20
N ARG A 29 7.17 -8.59 10.21
CA ARG A 29 5.98 -9.23 10.82
C ARG A 29 5.09 -8.22 11.55
N GLN A 30 5.68 -7.34 12.35
CA GLN A 30 4.93 -6.31 13.09
C GLN A 30 4.29 -5.30 12.14
N LEU A 31 5.01 -4.83 11.12
CA LEU A 31 4.49 -3.90 10.12
C LEU A 31 3.34 -4.51 9.32
N THR A 32 3.47 -5.78 8.93
CA THR A 32 2.39 -6.50 8.22
C THR A 32 1.16 -6.68 9.12
N ALA A 33 1.35 -7.04 10.39
CA ALA A 33 0.25 -7.14 11.36
C ALA A 33 -0.46 -5.80 11.55
N VAL A 34 0.30 -4.71 11.73
CA VAL A 34 -0.23 -3.35 11.87
C VAL A 34 -0.98 -2.93 10.60
N GLY A 35 -0.42 -3.20 9.42
CA GLY A 35 -1.07 -2.90 8.14
C GLY A 35 -2.43 -3.59 8.00
N ILE A 36 -2.51 -4.90 8.30
CA ILE A 36 -3.77 -5.65 8.28
C ILE A 36 -4.75 -5.08 9.31
N CYS A 37 -4.29 -4.79 10.53
CA CYS A 37 -5.13 -4.19 11.57
C CYS A 37 -5.68 -2.82 11.15
N LEU A 38 -4.88 -1.98 10.50
CA LEU A 38 -5.33 -0.68 9.99
C LEU A 38 -6.38 -0.85 8.91
N VAL A 39 -6.18 -1.75 7.94
CA VAL A 39 -7.16 -2.03 6.88
C VAL A 39 -8.48 -2.52 7.48
N VAL A 40 -8.43 -3.44 8.44
CA VAL A 40 -9.62 -3.93 9.16
C VAL A 40 -10.30 -2.79 9.93
N PHE A 41 -9.53 -1.96 10.63
CA PHE A 41 -10.05 -0.84 11.40
C PHE A 41 -10.74 0.20 10.50
N PHE A 42 -10.09 0.63 9.42
CA PHE A 42 -10.69 1.55 8.46
C PHE A 42 -11.90 0.91 7.75
N GLY A 43 -11.85 -0.38 7.46
CA GLY A 43 -12.97 -1.17 6.93
C GLY A 43 -14.19 -1.19 7.86
N ALA A 44 -13.97 -1.46 9.14
CA ALA A 44 -15.01 -1.45 10.16
C ALA A 44 -15.56 -0.04 10.42
N TRP A 45 -14.68 0.97 10.38
CA TRP A 45 -15.05 2.38 10.53
C TRP A 45 -15.92 2.87 9.37
N THR A 46 -15.53 2.59 8.11
CA THR A 46 -16.35 2.94 6.94
C THR A 46 -17.67 2.17 6.93
N LEU A 47 -17.68 0.90 7.36
CA LEU A 47 -18.90 0.12 7.50
C LEU A 47 -19.88 0.73 8.51
N SER A 48 -19.37 1.21 9.65
CA SER A 48 -20.17 1.87 10.69
C SER A 48 -20.79 3.18 10.19
N GLN A 49 -20.01 4.00 9.47
CA GLN A 49 -20.45 5.33 9.02
C GLN A 49 -21.29 5.32 7.74
N ALA A 50 -21.00 4.43 6.79
CA ALA A 50 -21.68 4.40 5.50
C ALA A 50 -22.94 3.52 5.53
N ILE A 51 -22.78 2.23 5.86
CA ILE A 51 -23.84 1.22 5.69
C ILE A 51 -24.72 1.10 6.94
N LEU A 52 -24.13 1.18 8.13
CA LEU A 52 -24.86 1.00 9.40
C LEU A 52 -25.40 2.31 10.01
N SER A 53 -25.34 3.42 9.26
CA SER A 53 -25.76 4.75 9.72
C SER A 53 -27.25 4.81 10.10
N GLY A 54 -28.10 4.05 9.42
CA GLY A 54 -29.56 3.98 9.68
C GLY A 54 -30.00 2.98 10.76
N TYR A 55 -29.08 2.23 11.38
CA TYR A 55 -29.41 1.19 12.36
C TYR A 55 -29.25 1.67 13.81
N GLN A 56 -29.90 0.96 14.74
CA GLN A 56 -29.85 1.27 16.17
C GLN A 56 -28.40 1.28 16.70
N ALA A 57 -28.12 2.17 17.66
CA ALA A 57 -26.80 2.38 18.26
C ALA A 57 -26.01 1.10 18.63
N PRO A 58 -26.62 0.05 19.26
CA PRO A 58 -25.88 -1.17 19.58
C PRO A 58 -25.42 -1.96 18.36
N VAL A 59 -26.19 -1.97 17.26
CA VAL A 59 -25.81 -2.67 16.03
C VAL A 59 -24.72 -1.89 15.28
N ARG A 60 -24.85 -0.55 15.25
CA ARG A 60 -23.90 0.36 14.60
C ARG A 60 -22.49 0.29 15.17
N VAL A 61 -22.35 0.01 16.46
CA VAL A 61 -21.05 -0.08 17.15
C VAL A 61 -20.64 -1.53 17.40
N GLY A 62 -21.58 -2.42 17.73
CA GLY A 62 -21.29 -3.81 18.08
C GLY A 62 -20.75 -4.64 16.90
N VAL A 63 -21.35 -4.50 15.71
CA VAL A 63 -20.92 -5.28 14.53
C VAL A 63 -19.51 -4.86 14.07
N PRO A 64 -19.18 -3.56 13.91
CA PRO A 64 -17.83 -3.13 13.57
C PRO A 64 -16.79 -3.51 14.61
N LEU A 65 -17.13 -3.45 15.91
CA LEU A 65 -16.21 -3.80 16.99
C LEU A 65 -15.89 -5.30 16.97
N LEU A 66 -16.89 -6.16 16.77
CA LEU A 66 -16.67 -7.61 16.60
C LEU A 66 -15.79 -7.91 15.38
N LEU A 67 -16.01 -7.22 14.26
CA LEU A 67 -15.18 -7.36 13.07
C LEU A 67 -13.74 -6.89 13.30
N CYS A 68 -13.53 -5.81 14.06
CA CYS A 68 -12.20 -5.36 14.47
C CYS A 68 -11.48 -6.42 15.31
N VAL A 69 -12.16 -7.01 16.31
CA VAL A 69 -11.57 -8.04 17.17
C VAL A 69 -11.26 -9.32 16.38
N ALA A 70 -12.20 -9.78 15.55
CA ALA A 70 -12.01 -10.95 14.70
C ALA A 70 -10.89 -10.72 13.66
N GLY A 71 -10.82 -9.54 13.08
CA GLY A 71 -9.78 -9.17 12.12
C GLY A 71 -8.40 -8.99 12.77
N ALA A 72 -8.32 -8.45 13.99
CA ALA A 72 -7.07 -8.38 14.77
C ALA A 72 -6.57 -9.79 15.15
N TRP A 73 -7.48 -10.69 15.54
CA TRP A 73 -7.16 -12.10 15.77
C TRP A 73 -6.64 -12.79 14.50
N PHE A 74 -7.31 -12.56 13.36
CA PHE A 74 -6.88 -13.10 12.07
C PHE A 74 -5.51 -12.55 11.66
N ALA A 75 -5.27 -11.25 11.82
CA ALA A 75 -3.98 -10.61 11.55
C ALA A 75 -2.85 -11.25 12.36
N TRP A 76 -3.08 -11.48 13.66
CA TRP A 76 -2.12 -12.17 14.51
C TRP A 76 -1.90 -13.62 14.05
N ARG A 77 -2.93 -14.33 13.61
CA ARG A 77 -2.79 -15.73 13.18
C ARG A 77 -2.05 -15.87 11.85
N VAL A 78 -2.35 -15.03 10.87
CA VAL A 78 -1.71 -15.04 9.55
C VAL A 78 -0.22 -14.73 9.66
N VAL A 79 0.16 -13.73 10.45
CA VAL A 79 1.57 -13.35 10.63
C VAL A 79 2.39 -14.45 11.34
N ASN A 80 1.74 -15.24 12.20
CA ASN A 80 2.37 -16.37 12.90
C ASN A 80 2.30 -17.70 12.13
N TYR A 81 1.78 -17.72 10.90
CA TYR A 81 1.74 -18.91 10.05
C TYR A 81 3.14 -19.18 9.46
N PRO A 82 3.73 -20.38 9.64
CA PRO A 82 5.15 -20.62 9.37
C PRO A 82 5.57 -20.32 7.92
N ARG A 83 4.76 -20.73 6.92
CA ARG A 83 5.10 -20.44 5.52
C ARG A 83 5.11 -18.95 5.18
N PHE A 84 4.15 -18.20 5.73
CA PHE A 84 4.08 -16.75 5.52
C PHE A 84 5.21 -16.04 6.29
N ALA A 85 5.52 -16.53 7.48
CA ALA A 85 6.60 -16.03 8.32
C ALA A 85 7.99 -16.26 7.68
N ASP A 86 8.21 -17.37 6.98
CA ASP A 86 9.42 -17.64 6.19
C ASP A 86 9.51 -16.70 4.97
N PHE A 87 8.40 -16.45 4.28
CA PHE A 87 8.35 -15.48 3.18
C PHE A 87 8.73 -14.07 3.65
N LEU A 88 8.16 -13.59 4.76
CA LEU A 88 8.48 -12.26 5.29
C LEU A 88 9.96 -12.14 5.70
N VAL A 89 10.57 -13.21 6.22
CA VAL A 89 12.01 -13.24 6.53
C VAL A 89 12.85 -13.20 5.26
N ALA A 90 12.45 -13.90 4.21
CA ALA A 90 13.13 -13.86 2.91
C ALA A 90 13.04 -12.47 2.27
N VAL A 91 11.88 -11.80 2.35
CA VAL A 91 11.70 -10.42 1.86
C VAL A 91 12.57 -9.44 2.66
N GLU A 92 12.63 -9.57 3.98
CA GLU A 92 13.51 -8.75 4.84
C GLU A 92 14.98 -8.91 4.40
N ALA A 93 15.44 -10.16 4.21
CA ALA A 93 16.79 -10.44 3.73
C ALA A 93 17.04 -9.95 2.29
N GLU A 94 16.01 -9.88 1.44
CA GLU A 94 16.12 -9.32 0.09
C GLU A 94 16.17 -7.79 0.11
N MET A 95 15.41 -7.16 1.01
CA MET A 95 15.43 -5.71 1.22
C MET A 95 16.76 -5.23 1.82
N ASP A 96 17.41 -6.01 2.66
CA ASP A 96 18.75 -5.70 3.18
C ASP A 96 19.82 -5.68 2.07
N LYS A 97 19.60 -6.36 0.95
CA LYS A 97 20.51 -6.32 -0.21
C LYS A 97 20.34 -5.04 -1.03
N VAL A 98 19.21 -4.37 -0.90
CA VAL A 98 18.92 -3.14 -1.66
C VAL A 98 19.72 -2.01 -1.03
N THR A 99 20.78 -1.58 -1.73
CA THR A 99 21.52 -0.38 -1.35
C THR A 99 20.69 0.85 -1.67
N TRP A 100 20.02 1.40 -0.66
CA TRP A 100 19.23 2.62 -0.81
C TRP A 100 20.13 3.80 -1.16
N VAL A 101 19.72 4.53 -2.20
CA VAL A 101 20.41 5.73 -2.67
C VAL A 101 20.37 6.80 -1.56
N GLY A 102 21.49 7.46 -1.32
CA GLY A 102 21.57 8.54 -0.32
C GLY A 102 20.65 9.72 -0.67
N ARG A 103 20.18 10.45 0.34
CA ARG A 103 19.22 11.57 0.16
C ARG A 103 19.68 12.62 -0.86
N GLN A 104 20.97 12.93 -0.89
CA GLN A 104 21.53 13.91 -1.83
C GLN A 104 21.46 13.41 -3.28
N GLU A 105 21.76 12.14 -3.51
CA GLU A 105 21.71 11.54 -4.85
C GLU A 105 20.26 11.38 -5.32
N LEU A 106 19.32 11.04 -4.42
CA LEU A 106 17.88 11.05 -4.72
C LEU A 106 17.40 12.43 -5.19
N VAL A 107 17.80 13.50 -4.49
CA VAL A 107 17.44 14.88 -4.86
C VAL A 107 18.08 15.29 -6.18
N ARG A 108 19.36 14.94 -6.40
CA ARG A 108 20.08 15.24 -7.64
C ARG A 108 19.46 14.53 -8.85
N GLN A 109 18.97 13.30 -8.69
CA GLN A 109 18.26 12.59 -9.74
C GLN A 109 16.87 13.19 -9.99
N ALA A 110 16.12 13.48 -8.92
CA ALA A 110 14.79 14.05 -9.02
C ALA A 110 14.80 15.45 -9.66
N ILE A 111 15.75 16.32 -9.31
CA ILE A 111 15.80 17.69 -9.83
C ILE A 111 16.01 17.72 -11.35
N VAL A 112 16.81 16.80 -11.90
CA VAL A 112 17.00 16.68 -13.35
C VAL A 112 15.68 16.35 -14.04
N VAL A 113 14.94 15.37 -13.52
CA VAL A 113 13.63 14.99 -14.07
C VAL A 113 12.64 16.16 -13.98
N VAL A 114 12.57 16.82 -12.81
CA VAL A 114 11.68 17.97 -12.62
C VAL A 114 12.00 19.10 -13.60
N VAL A 115 13.28 19.45 -13.77
CA VAL A 115 13.70 20.49 -14.72
C VAL A 115 13.33 20.12 -16.16
N VAL A 116 13.55 18.87 -16.57
CA VAL A 116 13.18 18.42 -17.92
C VAL A 116 11.66 18.47 -18.13
N MET A 117 10.86 18.05 -17.14
CA MET A 117 9.39 18.15 -17.21
C MET A 117 8.92 19.60 -17.31
N PHE A 118 9.52 20.52 -16.56
CA PHE A 118 9.20 21.95 -16.62
C PHE A 118 9.59 22.57 -17.97
N LEU A 119 10.76 22.24 -18.50
CA LEU A 119 11.18 22.72 -19.82
C LEU A 119 10.25 22.19 -20.92
N LEU A 120 9.88 20.91 -20.86
CA LEU A 120 8.91 20.33 -21.79
C LEU A 120 7.55 21.03 -21.69
N ALA A 121 7.06 21.28 -20.48
CA ALA A 121 5.81 22.00 -20.27
C ALA A 121 5.86 23.43 -20.84
N PHE A 122 6.98 24.13 -20.70
CA PHE A 122 7.18 25.45 -21.29
C PHE A 122 7.19 25.41 -22.82
N VAL A 123 7.87 24.42 -23.42
CA VAL A 123 7.88 24.23 -24.87
C VAL A 123 6.47 23.92 -25.39
N LEU A 124 5.73 23.03 -24.72
CA LEU A 124 4.35 22.73 -25.09
C LEU A 124 3.46 23.97 -25.00
N LEU A 125 3.57 24.75 -23.92
CA LEU A 125 2.84 26.01 -23.77
C LEU A 125 3.20 27.01 -24.88
N ALA A 126 4.48 27.11 -25.26
CA ALA A 126 4.90 27.96 -26.36
C ALA A 126 4.27 27.52 -27.68
N TYR A 127 4.23 26.22 -27.97
CA TYR A 127 3.52 25.69 -29.14
C TYR A 127 2.02 25.97 -29.06
N ASP A 128 1.37 25.74 -27.92
CA ASP A 128 -0.06 26.00 -27.74
C ASP A 128 -0.40 27.46 -28.06
N VAL A 129 0.37 28.43 -27.53
CA VAL A 129 0.18 29.85 -27.80
C VAL A 129 0.48 30.19 -29.27
N LEU A 130 1.59 29.70 -29.83
CA LEU A 130 1.95 29.96 -31.23
C LEU A 130 0.86 29.46 -32.19
N TRP A 131 0.34 28.26 -31.95
CA TRP A 131 -0.74 27.70 -32.76
C TRP A 131 -2.05 28.45 -32.56
N GLN A 132 -2.40 28.84 -31.32
CA GLN A 132 -3.59 29.64 -31.05
C GLN A 132 -3.56 30.97 -31.81
N GLU A 133 -2.46 31.71 -31.75
CA GLU A 133 -2.29 32.99 -32.46
C GLU A 133 -2.30 32.79 -33.99
N PHE A 134 -1.61 31.77 -34.49
CA PHE A 134 -1.60 31.45 -35.92
C PHE A 134 -3.01 31.14 -36.46
N PHE A 135 -3.78 30.31 -35.75
CA PHE A 135 -5.14 29.95 -36.17
C PHE A 135 -6.16 31.09 -35.98
N GLN A 136 -5.94 31.99 -35.01
CA GLN A 136 -6.71 33.23 -34.90
C GLN A 136 -6.43 34.16 -36.10
N TRP A 137 -5.16 34.32 -36.50
CA TRP A 137 -4.80 35.14 -37.66
C TRP A 137 -5.38 34.60 -38.97
N VAL A 138 -5.40 33.27 -39.15
CA VAL A 138 -6.05 32.61 -40.29
C VAL A 138 -7.59 32.71 -40.23
N GLY A 139 -8.17 33.14 -39.11
CA GLY A 139 -9.61 33.35 -38.94
C GLY A 139 -10.41 32.07 -38.67
N PHE A 140 -9.74 30.97 -38.34
CA PHE A 140 -10.37 29.68 -38.04
C PHE A 140 -10.85 29.58 -36.59
N LEU A 141 -10.09 30.15 -35.64
CA LEU A 141 -10.47 30.21 -34.23
C LEU A 141 -11.17 31.54 -33.92
N GLN A 142 -12.49 31.53 -33.80
CA GLN A 142 -13.24 32.60 -33.14
C GLN A 142 -13.22 32.36 -31.63
N LEU A 143 -12.15 32.77 -30.96
CA LEU A 143 -12.22 32.93 -29.50
C LEU A 143 -13.15 34.11 -29.25
N THR A 144 -14.41 33.82 -28.92
CA THR A 144 -15.43 34.80 -28.54
C THR A 144 -14.88 35.67 -27.40
N SER A 145 -14.32 36.82 -27.74
CA SER A 145 -14.11 37.92 -26.81
C SER A 145 -15.47 38.58 -26.59
N SER A 146 -16.12 38.21 -25.48
CA SER A 146 -17.14 39.07 -24.86
C SER A 146 -16.45 40.18 -24.09
#